data_AF-A0A1M7ZKD0-F1
#
_entry.id   AF-A0A1M7ZKD0-F1
#
_cell.length_a   1.000
_cell.length_b   1.000
_cell.length_c   1.000
_cell.angle_alpha   90.00
_cell.angle_beta   90.00
_cell.angle_gamma   90.00
#
_symmetry.space_group_name_H-M   'P 1'
#
loop_
_entity.id
_entity.type
_entity.pdbx_description
1 polymer ?
#
loop_
_entity_poly.entity_id
_entity_poly.type
_entity_poly.pdbx_seq_one_letter_code
_entity_poly.pdbx_strand_id
1 'polypeptide(L)'
;MKNLLLKYWLYLVFGIFLIASIFNLFFQGAINFEDQAAKEILLSKTALSELENITIPIVEDIPFLKSWGSSYQGDFDKILSYLNLSALLILIQMTLLKLSHWWIFKLILVVSFAGLFIKQTKEYAKKLIIIGLLISPGIAVYTIFLSNVTQELSLDMGKKLQSHFEATQDSLNTKKLSQQDKLDSLKTAQRSKHDGKLDLLNKVEDDIIKGEEEVKDELDKIGKDFLTLLRYASRHGLELAVSLFGNILIIFLILPFAYLYVIGLALKRLFGYPPALNEFDKIILQLKSLVPKSNSTK
;
A
#
# COMPACT_ATOMS: atom_id res chain seq x y z
N MET A 1 10.04 6.23 52.04
CA MET A 1 9.92 5.51 50.76
C MET A 1 9.55 6.38 49.56
N LYS A 2 8.54 7.27 49.64
CA LYS A 2 8.14 8.14 48.51
C LYS A 2 9.29 8.95 47.87
N ASN A 3 10.18 9.55 48.67
CA ASN A 3 11.34 10.32 48.15
C ASN A 3 12.42 9.47 47.47
N LEU A 4 12.56 8.18 47.82
CA LEU A 4 13.51 7.28 47.15
C LEU A 4 12.94 6.81 45.81
N LEU A 5 11.66 6.43 45.78
CA LEU A 5 10.96 6.08 44.55
C LEU A 5 10.99 7.22 43.53
N LEU A 6 10.70 8.45 43.95
CA LEU A 6 10.74 9.62 43.06
C LEU A 6 12.15 9.96 42.56
N LYS A 7 13.20 9.56 43.28
CA LYS A 7 14.59 9.78 42.88
C LYS A 7 15.09 8.73 41.88
N TYR A 8 14.60 7.50 41.99
CA TYR A 8 15.03 6.36 41.15
C TYR A 8 14.05 5.95 40.06
N TRP A 9 12.84 6.53 40.00
CA TRP A 9 11.80 6.14 39.03
C TRP A 9 12.28 6.16 37.58
N LEU A 10 13.10 7.15 37.21
CA LEU A 10 13.58 7.32 35.84
C LEU A 10 14.54 6.19 35.43
N TYR A 11 15.35 5.70 36.37
CA TYR A 11 16.21 4.53 36.17
C TYR A 11 15.39 3.24 36.07
N LEU A 12 14.31 3.12 36.85
CA LEU A 12 13.38 1.99 36.74
C LEU A 12 12.69 1.97 35.38
N VAL A 13 12.21 3.12 34.90
CA VAL A 13 11.60 3.23 33.57
C VAL A 13 12.60 2.84 32.47
N PHE A 14 13.82 3.37 32.50
CA PHE A 14 14.86 2.97 31.54
C PHE A 14 15.19 1.48 31.64
N GLY A 15 15.26 0.91 32.84
CA GLY A 15 15.49 -0.51 33.04
C GLY A 15 14.38 -1.37 32.43
N ILE A 16 13.11 -1.01 32.64
CA ILE A 16 11.95 -1.72 32.06
C ILE A 16 11.99 -1.66 30.52
N PHE A 17 12.22 -0.49 29.94
CA PHE A 17 12.30 -0.35 28.48
C PHE A 17 13.52 -1.05 27.87
N LEU A 18 14.64 -1.09 28.60
CA LEU A 18 15.83 -1.83 28.20
C LEU A 18 15.58 -3.35 28.21
N ILE A 19 14.92 -3.87 29.25
CA ILE A 19 14.45 -5.27 29.29
C ILE A 19 13.52 -5.54 28.09
N ALA A 20 12.54 -4.66 27.86
CA ALA A 20 11.62 -4.80 26.72
C ALA A 20 12.35 -4.80 25.35
N SER A 21 13.40 -3.99 25.20
CA SER A 21 14.27 -3.98 24.01
C SER A 21 15.04 -5.29 23.86
N ILE A 22 15.66 -5.80 24.93
CA ILE A 22 16.46 -7.04 24.89
C ILE A 22 15.59 -8.24 24.51
N PHE A 23 14.43 -8.37 25.17
CA PHE A 23 13.47 -9.45 24.94
C PHE A 23 12.59 -9.24 23.71
N ASN A 24 12.65 -8.07 23.07
CA ASN A 24 11.94 -7.75 21.84
C ASN A 24 10.42 -7.89 21.95
N LEU A 25 9.85 -7.52 23.10
CA LEU A 25 8.44 -7.76 23.43
C LEU A 25 7.46 -7.23 22.37
N PHE A 26 7.83 -6.17 21.66
CA PHE A 26 6.98 -5.49 20.67
C PHE A 26 7.34 -5.84 19.23
N PHE A 27 8.47 -6.51 18.99
CA PHE A 27 8.99 -6.72 17.63
C PHE A 27 8.08 -7.63 16.81
N GLN A 28 7.60 -8.73 17.40
CA GLN A 28 6.78 -9.69 16.67
C GLN A 28 5.42 -9.11 16.26
N GLY A 29 4.81 -8.30 17.12
CA GLY A 29 3.56 -7.62 16.79
C GLY A 29 3.74 -6.62 15.64
N ALA A 30 4.83 -5.84 15.70
CA ALA A 30 5.16 -4.87 14.66
C ALA A 30 5.45 -5.53 13.31
N ILE A 31 6.30 -6.57 13.28
CA ILE A 31 6.66 -7.23 12.02
C ILE A 31 5.48 -7.98 11.40
N ASN A 32 4.62 -8.61 12.22
CA ASN A 32 3.43 -9.30 11.72
C ASN A 32 2.46 -8.32 11.05
N PHE A 33 2.32 -7.09 11.59
CA PHE A 33 1.48 -6.07 10.97
C PHE A 33 2.01 -5.64 9.60
N GLU A 34 3.31 -5.38 9.49
CA GLU A 34 3.94 -4.98 8.23
C GLU A 34 3.94 -6.12 7.20
N ASP A 35 4.21 -7.36 7.62
CA ASP A 35 4.13 -8.57 6.78
C ASP A 35 2.70 -8.78 6.26
N GLN A 36 1.68 -8.58 7.10
CA GLN A 36 0.29 -8.71 6.67
C GLN A 36 -0.05 -7.65 5.60
N ALA A 37 0.31 -6.40 5.82
CA ALA A 37 0.06 -5.34 4.85
C ALA A 37 0.83 -5.57 3.53
N ALA A 38 2.08 -6.05 3.60
CA ALA A 38 2.85 -6.45 2.42
C ALA A 38 2.17 -7.59 1.65
N LYS A 39 1.66 -8.60 2.37
CA LYS A 39 0.96 -9.74 1.77
C LYS A 39 -0.32 -9.32 1.05
N GLU A 40 -1.13 -8.44 1.65
CA GLU A 40 -2.38 -7.95 1.06
C GLU A 40 -2.14 -7.16 -0.24
N ILE A 41 -1.08 -6.36 -0.31
CA ILE A 41 -0.66 -5.67 -1.55
C ILE A 41 -0.18 -6.67 -2.59
N LEU A 42 0.63 -7.65 -2.20
CA LEU A 42 1.15 -8.66 -3.13
C LEU A 42 0.02 -9.50 -3.72
N LEU A 43 -0.97 -9.90 -2.91
CA LEU A 43 -2.17 -10.60 -3.38
C LEU A 43 -2.99 -9.73 -4.35
N SER A 44 -3.18 -8.45 -4.03
CA SER A 44 -3.86 -7.50 -4.93
C SER A 44 -3.14 -7.36 -6.28
N LYS A 45 -1.81 -7.32 -6.26
CA LYS A 45 -0.97 -7.27 -7.47
C LYS A 45 -1.09 -8.56 -8.29
N THR A 46 -1.04 -9.71 -7.64
CA THR A 46 -1.22 -11.00 -8.32
C THR A 46 -2.60 -11.09 -8.97
N ALA A 47 -3.67 -10.73 -8.25
CA ALA A 47 -5.03 -10.72 -8.78
C ALA A 47 -5.18 -9.79 -9.99
N LEU A 48 -4.56 -8.60 -9.95
CA LEU A 48 -4.53 -7.69 -11.10
C LEU A 48 -3.78 -8.29 -12.30
N SER A 49 -2.61 -8.91 -12.08
CA SER A 49 -1.85 -9.54 -13.17
C SER A 49 -2.57 -10.75 -13.76
N GLU A 50 -3.28 -11.53 -12.95
CA GLU A 50 -4.15 -12.60 -13.45
C GLU A 50 -5.30 -12.06 -14.30
N LEU A 51 -5.90 -10.96 -13.85
CA LEU A 51 -6.94 -10.25 -14.61
C LEU A 51 -6.40 -9.73 -15.95
N GLU A 52 -5.21 -9.11 -15.98
CA GLU A 52 -4.53 -8.69 -17.21
C GLU A 52 -4.33 -9.86 -18.17
N ASN A 53 -3.80 -10.98 -17.68
CA ASN A 53 -3.52 -12.16 -18.51
C ASN A 53 -4.80 -12.75 -19.13
N ILE A 54 -5.95 -12.65 -18.47
CA ILE A 54 -7.23 -13.11 -19.01
C ILE A 54 -7.79 -12.12 -20.04
N THR A 55 -7.56 -10.82 -19.83
CA THR A 55 -8.31 -9.77 -20.51
C THR A 55 -7.59 -9.22 -21.74
N ILE A 56 -6.26 -9.14 -21.73
CA ILE A 56 -5.47 -8.67 -22.88
C ILE A 56 -5.74 -9.51 -24.14
N PRO A 57 -5.69 -10.87 -24.10
CA PRO A 57 -5.96 -11.68 -25.30
C PRO A 57 -7.36 -11.43 -25.87
N ILE A 58 -8.36 -11.30 -25.00
CA ILE A 58 -9.76 -11.08 -25.40
C ILE A 58 -9.95 -9.73 -26.08
N VAL A 59 -9.23 -8.71 -25.62
CA VAL A 59 -9.27 -7.35 -26.17
C VAL A 59 -8.50 -7.26 -27.50
N GLU A 60 -7.41 -8.02 -27.65
CA GLU A 60 -6.62 -8.06 -28.90
C GLU A 60 -7.32 -8.83 -30.03
N ASP A 61 -8.06 -9.89 -29.69
CA ASP A 61 -8.77 -10.75 -30.65
C ASP A 61 -10.00 -10.07 -31.28
N ILE A 62 -10.56 -9.02 -30.66
CA ILE A 62 -11.79 -8.36 -31.09
C ILE A 62 -11.50 -6.94 -31.65
N PRO A 63 -11.64 -6.70 -32.97
CA PRO A 63 -11.18 -5.46 -33.62
C PRO A 63 -11.74 -4.16 -33.04
N PHE A 64 -13.01 -4.15 -32.59
CA PHE A 64 -13.61 -2.95 -31.98
C PHE A 64 -13.12 -2.70 -30.54
N LEU A 65 -12.69 -3.74 -29.82
CA LEU A 65 -12.12 -3.64 -28.47
C LEU A 65 -10.67 -3.14 -28.49
N LYS A 66 -9.97 -3.26 -29.62
CA LYS A 66 -8.56 -2.86 -29.76
C LYS A 66 -8.31 -1.37 -29.45
N SER A 67 -9.24 -0.50 -29.83
CA SER A 67 -9.19 0.93 -29.47
C SER A 67 -9.30 1.16 -27.95
N TRP A 68 -9.98 0.25 -27.26
CA TRP A 68 -10.27 0.31 -25.83
C TRP A 68 -9.15 -0.28 -24.97
N GLY A 69 -8.43 -1.28 -25.50
CA GLY A 69 -7.27 -1.89 -24.84
C GLY A 69 -6.22 -0.88 -24.39
N SER A 70 -5.97 0.16 -25.18
CA SER A 70 -5.02 1.23 -24.83
C SER A 70 -5.40 2.04 -23.59
N SER A 71 -6.69 2.36 -23.41
CA SER A 71 -7.16 3.11 -22.23
C SER A 71 -7.25 2.22 -20.99
N TYR A 72 -7.61 0.96 -21.18
CA TYR A 72 -7.73 -0.03 -20.13
C TYR A 72 -6.37 -0.41 -19.53
N GLN A 73 -5.42 -0.73 -20.40
CA GLN A 73 -4.04 -1.04 -20.03
C GLN A 73 -3.42 0.13 -19.25
N GLY A 74 -3.67 1.37 -19.69
CA GLY A 74 -3.19 2.56 -18.99
C GLY A 74 -3.76 2.76 -17.58
N ASP A 75 -4.97 2.28 -17.28
CA ASP A 75 -5.52 2.35 -15.92
C ASP A 75 -4.97 1.24 -15.03
N PHE A 76 -4.74 0.05 -15.58
CA PHE A 76 -4.09 -1.04 -14.84
C PHE A 76 -2.61 -0.78 -14.56
N ASP A 77 -1.89 -0.21 -15.51
CA ASP A 77 -0.51 0.25 -15.31
C ASP A 77 -0.42 1.25 -14.14
N LYS A 78 -1.41 2.15 -14.00
CA LYS A 78 -1.48 3.07 -12.86
C LYS A 78 -1.75 2.34 -11.55
N ILE A 79 -2.70 1.41 -11.53
CA ILE A 79 -2.98 0.59 -10.34
C ILE A 79 -1.72 -0.17 -9.91
N LEU A 80 -1.04 -0.81 -10.87
CA LEU A 80 0.19 -1.56 -10.64
C LEU A 80 1.31 -0.63 -10.14
N SER A 81 1.41 0.59 -10.67
CA SER A 81 2.33 1.61 -10.18
C SER A 81 2.05 1.99 -8.72
N TYR A 82 0.78 2.24 -8.37
CA TYR A 82 0.38 2.53 -6.99
C TYR A 82 0.67 1.36 -6.04
N LEU A 83 0.39 0.13 -6.46
CA LEU A 83 0.71 -1.07 -5.68
C LEU A 83 2.21 -1.27 -5.50
N ASN A 84 3.03 -1.00 -6.52
CA ASN A 84 4.48 -1.08 -6.43
C ASN A 84 5.06 -0.03 -5.47
N LEU A 85 4.59 1.22 -5.56
CA LEU A 85 5.00 2.29 -4.64
C LEU A 85 4.61 1.94 -3.20
N SER A 86 3.39 1.45 -3.02
CA SER A 86 2.90 0.96 -1.73
C SER A 86 3.78 -0.15 -1.16
N ALA A 87 4.11 -1.18 -1.96
CA ALA A 87 5.00 -2.26 -1.55
C ALA A 87 6.40 -1.75 -1.17
N LEU A 88 6.94 -0.79 -1.92
CA LEU A 88 8.23 -0.18 -1.63
C LEU A 88 8.22 0.57 -0.30
N LEU A 89 7.15 1.33 0.00
CA LEU A 89 7.01 2.03 1.27
C LEU A 89 6.99 1.06 2.46
N ILE A 90 6.23 -0.02 2.36
CA ILE A 90 6.20 -1.05 3.41
C ILE A 90 7.56 -1.72 3.57
N LEU A 91 8.25 -2.05 2.47
CA LEU A 91 9.58 -2.66 2.51
C LEU A 91 10.60 -1.76 3.21
N ILE A 92 10.55 -0.45 2.98
CA ILE A 92 11.41 0.52 3.68
C ILE A 92 11.14 0.48 5.19
N GLN A 93 9.87 0.48 5.62
CA GLN A 93 9.50 0.42 7.03
C GLN A 93 9.91 -0.90 7.68
N MET A 94 9.69 -2.04 7.00
CA MET A 94 10.18 -3.35 7.44
C MET A 94 11.69 -3.39 7.61
N THR A 95 12.43 -2.79 6.67
CA THR A 95 13.88 -2.70 6.74
C THR A 95 14.30 -1.87 7.94
N LEU A 96 13.64 -0.72 8.17
CA LEU A 96 13.91 0.15 9.32
C LEU A 96 13.60 -0.56 10.65
N LEU A 97 12.49 -1.28 10.75
CA LEU A 97 12.11 -2.07 11.91
C LEU A 97 13.12 -3.19 12.18
N LYS A 98 13.51 -3.96 11.15
CA LYS A 98 14.55 -5.00 11.27
C LYS A 98 15.91 -4.43 11.66
N LEU A 99 16.29 -3.27 11.12
CA LEU A 99 17.52 -2.58 11.50
C LEU A 99 17.48 -2.15 12.97
N SER A 100 16.34 -1.66 13.46
CA SER A 100 16.18 -1.27 14.87
C SER A 100 16.36 -2.44 15.85
N HIS A 101 16.15 -3.68 15.38
CA HIS A 101 16.31 -4.89 16.18
C HIS A 101 17.76 -5.37 16.29
N TRP A 102 18.67 -4.78 15.51
CA TRP A 102 20.02 -5.29 15.40
C TRP A 102 20.76 -5.29 16.75
N TRP A 103 21.53 -6.34 17.01
CA TRP A 103 22.14 -6.59 18.33
C TRP A 103 23.04 -5.43 18.80
N ILE A 104 23.61 -4.66 17.86
CA ILE A 104 24.44 -3.50 18.14
C ILE A 104 23.68 -2.42 18.92
N PHE A 105 22.39 -2.21 18.65
CA PHE A 105 21.56 -1.26 19.39
C PHE A 105 21.35 -1.72 20.83
N LYS A 106 21.17 -3.04 21.05
CA LYS A 106 21.05 -3.62 22.39
C LYS A 106 22.34 -3.46 23.18
N LEU A 107 23.49 -3.69 22.55
CA LEU A 107 24.79 -3.47 23.18
C LEU A 107 24.99 -2.00 23.57
N ILE A 108 24.69 -1.07 22.65
CA ILE A 108 24.77 0.37 22.93
C ILE A 108 23.88 0.76 24.11
N LEU A 109 22.67 0.20 24.19
CA LEU A 109 21.75 0.43 25.30
C LEU A 109 22.30 -0.08 26.64
N VAL A 110 22.86 -1.29 26.67
CA VAL A 110 23.46 -1.86 27.89
C VAL A 110 24.68 -1.06 28.35
N VAL A 111 25.58 -0.71 27.42
CA VAL A 111 26.77 0.12 27.73
C VAL A 111 26.34 1.51 28.22
N SER A 112 25.35 2.13 27.57
CA SER A 112 24.81 3.43 27.98
C SER A 112 24.16 3.33 29.36
N PHE A 113 23.42 2.27 29.65
CA PHE A 113 22.81 2.04 30.96
C PHE A 113 23.87 1.89 32.07
N ALA A 114 24.93 1.11 31.84
CA ALA A 114 26.06 1.03 32.76
C ALA A 114 26.74 2.40 32.97
N GLY A 115 26.88 3.18 31.88
CA GLY A 115 27.42 4.53 31.91
C GLY A 115 26.62 5.51 32.77
N LEU A 116 25.33 5.26 33.04
CA LEU A 116 24.52 6.12 33.92
C LEU A 116 25.01 6.15 35.38
N PHE A 117 25.77 5.14 35.81
CA PHE A 117 26.32 5.04 37.17
C PHE A 117 27.67 5.75 37.33
N ILE A 118 28.32 6.13 36.22
CA ILE A 118 29.61 6.81 36.22
C ILE A 118 29.36 8.33 36.11
N LYS A 119 29.79 9.11 37.11
CA LYS A 119 29.51 10.56 37.19
C LYS A 119 29.96 11.34 35.95
N GLN A 120 31.10 10.98 35.35
CA GLN A 120 31.69 11.68 34.21
C GLN A 120 30.93 11.46 32.90
N THR A 121 30.40 10.25 32.66
CA THR A 121 29.73 9.89 31.41
C THR A 121 28.21 9.96 31.49
N LYS A 122 27.64 10.18 32.68
CA LYS A 122 26.20 10.16 32.97
C LYS A 122 25.36 10.98 31.99
N GLU A 123 25.80 12.19 31.60
CA GLU A 123 25.02 13.04 30.70
C GLU A 123 24.96 12.46 29.29
N TYR A 124 26.09 12.05 28.72
CA TYR A 124 26.17 11.42 27.41
C TYR A 124 25.43 10.08 27.38
N ALA A 125 25.62 9.25 28.42
CA ALA A 125 24.92 7.99 28.62
C ALA A 125 23.39 8.18 28.64
N LYS A 126 22.90 9.23 29.31
CA LYS A 126 21.46 9.58 29.31
C LYS A 126 20.97 9.98 27.92
N LYS A 127 21.76 10.73 27.15
CA LYS A 127 21.36 11.11 25.78
C LYS A 127 21.29 9.88 24.87
N LEU A 128 22.32 9.05 24.91
CA LEU A 128 22.42 7.82 24.11
C LEU A 128 21.35 6.80 24.46
N ILE A 129 21.07 6.58 25.76
CA ILE A 129 20.03 5.61 26.14
C ILE A 129 18.65 6.05 25.66
N ILE A 130 18.33 7.35 25.70
CA ILE A 130 17.05 7.85 25.25
C ILE A 130 16.91 7.70 23.74
N ILE A 131 17.93 8.09 22.97
CA ILE A 131 17.94 7.89 21.51
C ILE A 131 17.85 6.39 21.18
N GLY A 132 18.62 5.55 21.86
CA GLY A 132 18.60 4.10 21.69
C GLY A 132 17.22 3.51 21.97
N LEU A 133 16.55 3.95 23.03
CA LEU A 133 15.21 3.46 23.40
C LEU A 133 14.13 3.89 22.41
N LEU A 134 14.29 5.06 21.78
CA LEU A 134 13.39 5.54 20.73
C LEU A 134 13.52 4.76 19.42
N ILE A 135 14.72 4.24 19.13
CA ILE A 135 14.96 3.33 18.02
C ILE A 135 14.46 1.93 18.41
N SER A 136 14.93 1.39 19.54
CA SER A 136 14.65 0.05 20.02
C SER A 136 14.32 0.08 21.53
N PRO A 137 13.05 -0.13 21.96
CA PRO A 137 11.93 -0.71 21.21
C PRO A 137 10.98 0.32 20.59
N GLY A 138 11.30 1.62 20.61
CA GLY A 138 10.37 2.70 20.28
C GLY A 138 9.70 2.58 18.90
N ILE A 139 10.44 2.22 17.85
CA ILE A 139 9.88 1.99 16.51
C ILE A 139 8.86 0.86 16.53
N ALA A 140 9.15 -0.25 17.23
CA ALA A 140 8.22 -1.38 17.33
C ALA A 140 6.93 -1.02 18.09
N VAL A 141 7.04 -0.23 19.16
CA VAL A 141 5.87 0.28 19.90
C VAL A 141 5.02 1.18 18.99
N TYR A 142 5.67 2.05 18.22
CA TYR A 142 5.00 2.90 17.24
C TYR A 142 4.26 2.09 16.17
N THR A 143 4.89 1.07 15.59
CA THR A 143 4.24 0.21 14.59
C THR A 143 3.04 -0.55 15.17
N ILE A 144 3.11 -1.02 16.42
CA ILE A 144 1.93 -1.62 17.09
C ILE A 144 0.82 -0.60 17.27
N PHE A 145 1.15 0.63 17.65
CA PHE A 145 0.16 1.69 17.76
C PHE A 145 -0.51 1.97 16.41
N LEU A 146 0.25 2.01 15.31
CA LEU A 146 -0.31 2.11 13.96
C LEU A 146 -1.24 0.95 13.61
N SER A 147 -0.88 -0.28 13.97
CA SER A 147 -1.73 -1.45 13.77
C SER A 147 -3.09 -1.26 14.43
N ASN A 148 -3.10 -0.81 15.69
CA ASN A 148 -4.34 -0.54 16.43
C ASN A 148 -5.15 0.60 15.79
N VAL A 149 -4.51 1.69 15.38
CA VAL A 149 -5.18 2.81 14.68
C VAL A 149 -5.79 2.36 13.36
N THR A 150 -5.08 1.51 12.61
CA THR A 150 -5.55 0.96 11.32
C THR A 150 -6.79 0.09 11.53
N GLN A 151 -6.80 -0.73 12.58
CA GLN A 151 -7.95 -1.56 12.95
C GLN A 151 -9.16 -0.71 13.38
N GLU A 152 -8.95 0.27 14.26
CA GLU A 152 -10.02 1.14 14.76
C GLU A 152 -10.65 1.98 13.63
N LEU A 153 -9.83 2.49 12.72
CA LEU A 153 -10.29 3.28 11.58
C LEU A 153 -10.73 2.43 10.38
N SER A 154 -10.65 1.09 10.49
CA SER A 154 -10.98 0.16 9.40
C SER A 154 -10.31 0.51 8.07
N LEU A 155 -9.04 0.95 8.13
CA LEU A 155 -8.28 1.33 6.94
C LEU A 155 -7.93 0.08 6.15
N ASP A 156 -8.37 0.04 4.89
CA ASP A 156 -8.07 -1.07 4.00
C ASP A 156 -6.63 -0.99 3.50
N MET A 157 -5.93 -2.12 3.62
CA MET A 157 -4.52 -2.33 3.22
C MET A 157 -4.38 -3.24 1.99
N GLY A 158 -5.50 -3.56 1.33
CA GLY A 158 -5.52 -4.23 0.04
C GLY A 158 -6.63 -5.25 -0.11
N LYS A 159 -7.34 -5.62 0.96
CA LYS A 159 -8.36 -6.67 0.93
C LYS A 159 -9.52 -6.33 -0.01
N LYS A 160 -10.00 -5.09 -0.03
CA LYS A 160 -11.13 -4.73 -0.91
C LYS A 160 -10.72 -4.71 -2.37
N LEU A 161 -9.49 -4.28 -2.65
CA LEU A 161 -8.94 -4.28 -4.00
C LEU A 161 -8.74 -5.71 -4.51
N GLN A 162 -8.14 -6.57 -3.68
CA GLN A 162 -8.01 -8.00 -3.96
C GLN A 162 -9.38 -8.63 -4.24
N SER A 163 -10.36 -8.47 -3.34
CA SER A 163 -11.67 -9.10 -3.51
C SER A 163 -12.42 -8.58 -4.73
N HIS A 164 -12.24 -7.31 -5.10
CA HIS A 164 -12.80 -6.74 -6.32
C HIS A 164 -12.20 -7.38 -7.58
N PHE A 165 -10.88 -7.60 -7.63
CA PHE A 165 -10.25 -8.26 -8.76
C PHE A 165 -10.59 -9.76 -8.85
N GLU A 166 -10.61 -10.48 -7.73
CA GLU A 166 -11.04 -11.88 -7.68
C GLU A 166 -12.50 -12.03 -8.15
N ALA A 167 -13.42 -11.19 -7.66
CA ALA A 167 -14.82 -11.21 -8.09
C ALA A 167 -14.99 -10.87 -9.59
N THR A 168 -14.13 -9.98 -10.10
CA THR A 168 -14.11 -9.65 -11.53
C THR A 168 -13.62 -10.85 -12.35
N GLN A 169 -12.55 -11.50 -11.92
CA GLN A 169 -11.99 -12.69 -12.56
C GLN A 169 -13.02 -13.83 -12.61
N ASP A 170 -13.70 -14.10 -11.50
CA ASP A 170 -14.76 -15.11 -11.42
C ASP A 170 -15.92 -14.78 -12.37
N SER A 171 -16.30 -13.51 -12.44
CA SER A 171 -17.36 -13.04 -13.36
C SER A 171 -16.96 -13.19 -14.82
N LEU A 172 -15.69 -12.92 -15.17
CA LEU A 172 -15.15 -13.11 -16.52
C LEU A 172 -15.11 -14.59 -16.90
N ASN A 173 -14.63 -15.45 -16.00
CA ASN A 173 -14.56 -16.89 -16.23
C ASN A 173 -15.96 -17.50 -16.40
N THR A 174 -16.92 -17.11 -15.55
CA THR A 174 -18.31 -17.57 -15.64
C THR A 174 -18.96 -17.11 -16.95
N LYS A 175 -18.76 -15.85 -17.34
CA LYS A 175 -19.27 -15.35 -18.63
C LYS A 175 -18.63 -16.07 -19.80
N LYS A 176 -17.32 -16.30 -19.79
CA LYS A 176 -16.60 -17.06 -20.83
C LYS A 176 -17.16 -18.47 -20.99
N LEU A 177 -17.36 -19.20 -19.90
CA LEU A 177 -17.94 -20.55 -19.92
C LEU A 177 -19.38 -20.54 -20.46
N SER A 178 -20.24 -19.65 -19.93
CA SER A 178 -21.64 -19.54 -20.39
C SER A 178 -21.76 -19.14 -21.86
N GLN A 179 -20.80 -18.38 -22.38
CA GLN A 179 -20.76 -17.95 -23.77
C GLN A 179 -20.17 -19.02 -24.67
N GLN A 180 -19.18 -19.80 -24.23
CA GLN A 180 -18.74 -21.01 -24.92
C GLN A 180 -19.88 -22.01 -25.05
N ASP A 181 -20.63 -22.26 -23.98
CA ASP A 181 -21.79 -23.15 -24.01
C ASP A 181 -22.85 -22.68 -25.01
N LYS A 182 -23.10 -21.37 -25.08
CA LYS A 182 -24.00 -20.77 -26.09
C LYS A 182 -23.44 -20.93 -27.51
N LEU A 183 -22.16 -20.63 -27.72
CA LEU A 183 -21.52 -20.75 -29.04
C LEU A 183 -21.48 -22.20 -29.54
N ASP A 184 -21.23 -23.15 -28.63
CA ASP A 184 -21.26 -24.58 -28.93
C ASP A 184 -22.69 -25.08 -29.14
N SER A 185 -23.68 -24.55 -28.41
CA SER A 185 -25.09 -24.86 -28.65
C SER A 185 -25.56 -24.34 -30.02
N LEU A 186 -25.10 -23.15 -30.45
CA LEU A 186 -25.40 -22.57 -31.75
C LEU A 186 -24.71 -23.33 -32.88
N LYS A 187 -23.43 -23.70 -32.72
CA LYS A 187 -22.71 -24.60 -33.64
C LYS A 187 -23.39 -25.97 -33.74
N THR A 188 -23.86 -26.50 -32.61
CA THR A 188 -24.55 -27.80 -32.57
C THR A 188 -25.94 -27.71 -33.21
N ALA A 189 -26.67 -26.62 -33.02
CA ALA A 189 -27.95 -26.35 -33.68
C ALA A 189 -27.80 -26.12 -35.20
N GLN A 190 -26.70 -25.51 -35.64
CA GLN A 190 -26.36 -25.42 -37.07
C GLN A 190 -26.01 -26.79 -37.66
N ARG A 191 -25.22 -27.60 -36.94
CA ARG A 191 -24.88 -28.96 -37.37
C ARG A 191 -26.09 -29.90 -37.40
N SER A 192 -27.06 -29.74 -36.52
CA SER A 192 -28.28 -30.56 -36.51
C SER A 192 -29.32 -30.12 -37.54
N LYS A 193 -29.30 -28.85 -37.98
CA LYS A 193 -30.13 -28.37 -39.10
C LYS A 193 -29.58 -28.74 -40.48
N HIS A 194 -28.28 -29.04 -40.58
CA HIS A 194 -27.65 -29.50 -41.81
C HIS A 194 -27.21 -30.97 -41.66
N ASP A 195 -28.12 -31.88 -42.04
CA ASP A 195 -27.94 -33.35 -42.06
C ASP A 195 -26.80 -33.81 -42.99
N GLY A 196 -25.55 -33.58 -42.57
CA GLY A 196 -24.34 -34.25 -43.08
C GLY A 196 -24.02 -34.08 -44.58
N LYS A 197 -24.71 -33.21 -45.33
CA LYS A 197 -24.47 -32.98 -46.76
C LYS A 197 -24.25 -31.51 -47.07
N LEU A 198 -23.01 -31.08 -46.93
CA LEU A 198 -22.51 -29.85 -47.54
C LEU A 198 -22.09 -30.16 -48.98
N ASP A 199 -22.97 -29.88 -49.94
CA ASP A 199 -22.58 -29.67 -51.34
C ASP A 199 -22.34 -28.17 -51.52
N LEU A 200 -21.12 -27.83 -51.90
CA LEU A 200 -20.40 -26.67 -51.35
C LEU A 200 -20.65 -25.32 -52.05
N LEU A 201 -21.56 -25.20 -53.03
CA LEU A 201 -21.49 -24.00 -53.89
C LEU A 201 -22.76 -23.31 -54.38
N ASN A 202 -23.99 -23.71 -54.04
CA ASN A 202 -25.16 -23.05 -54.66
C ASN A 202 -26.35 -22.72 -53.73
N LYS A 203 -26.12 -22.53 -52.42
CA LYS A 203 -27.20 -22.08 -51.52
C LYS A 203 -26.72 -21.30 -50.29
N VAL A 204 -25.64 -20.55 -50.47
CA VAL A 204 -24.90 -19.83 -49.41
C VAL A 204 -25.25 -18.33 -49.40
N GLU A 205 -26.14 -17.84 -50.27
CA GLU A 205 -26.29 -16.39 -50.46
C GLU A 205 -27.48 -15.75 -49.71
N ASP A 206 -28.48 -16.50 -49.24
CA ASP A 206 -29.67 -15.88 -48.57
C ASP A 206 -29.90 -16.30 -47.10
N ASP A 207 -29.47 -17.50 -46.68
CA ASP A 207 -29.59 -17.94 -45.27
C ASP A 207 -28.36 -17.61 -44.41
N ILE A 208 -27.24 -17.22 -45.04
CA ILE A 208 -26.07 -16.71 -44.32
C ILE A 208 -26.28 -15.27 -43.86
N ILE A 209 -27.07 -14.47 -44.56
CA ILE A 209 -27.26 -13.05 -44.20
C ILE A 209 -28.01 -12.92 -42.87
N LYS A 210 -28.97 -13.81 -42.55
CA LYS A 210 -29.70 -13.78 -41.26
C LYS A 210 -28.94 -14.44 -40.11
N GLY A 211 -28.22 -15.54 -40.38
CA GLY A 211 -27.40 -16.21 -39.37
C GLY A 211 -26.13 -15.44 -39.03
N GLU A 212 -25.55 -14.73 -39.99
CA GLU A 212 -24.38 -13.88 -39.79
C GLU A 212 -24.76 -12.57 -39.07
N GLU A 213 -25.95 -12.00 -39.31
CA GLU A 213 -26.48 -10.89 -38.52
C GLU A 213 -26.81 -11.27 -37.07
N GLU A 214 -27.48 -12.40 -36.80
CA GLU A 214 -27.75 -12.84 -35.42
C GLU A 214 -26.46 -13.21 -34.66
N VAL A 215 -25.52 -13.89 -35.32
CA VAL A 215 -24.22 -14.26 -34.71
C VAL A 215 -23.37 -13.01 -34.48
N LYS A 216 -23.39 -12.04 -35.39
CA LYS A 216 -22.70 -10.76 -35.23
C LYS A 216 -23.33 -9.89 -34.14
N ASP A 217 -24.65 -9.86 -34.04
CA ASP A 217 -25.37 -9.16 -32.98
C ASP A 217 -25.14 -9.79 -31.59
N GLU A 218 -25.06 -11.12 -31.50
CA GLU A 218 -24.69 -11.80 -30.27
C GLU A 218 -23.21 -11.58 -29.91
N LEU A 219 -22.30 -11.64 -30.88
CA LEU A 219 -20.88 -11.28 -30.66
C LEU A 219 -20.71 -9.84 -30.20
N ASP A 220 -21.47 -8.91 -30.77
CA ASP A 220 -21.48 -7.50 -30.37
C ASP A 220 -22.04 -7.31 -28.96
N LYS A 221 -23.11 -8.02 -28.59
CA LYS A 221 -23.66 -8.02 -27.23
C LYS A 221 -22.66 -8.61 -26.22
N ILE A 222 -22.02 -9.73 -26.58
CA ILE A 222 -21.01 -10.40 -25.78
C ILE A 222 -19.82 -9.45 -25.52
N GLY A 223 -19.31 -8.79 -26.56
CA GLY A 223 -18.19 -7.86 -26.42
C GLY A 223 -18.57 -6.58 -25.66
N LYS A 224 -19.81 -6.07 -25.79
CA LYS A 224 -20.31 -4.94 -25.00
C LYS A 224 -20.44 -5.28 -23.51
N ASP A 225 -20.92 -6.48 -23.19
CA ASP A 225 -20.98 -6.99 -21.82
C ASP A 225 -19.58 -7.13 -21.20
N PHE A 226 -18.65 -7.69 -21.97
CA PHE A 226 -17.25 -7.83 -21.56
C PHE A 226 -16.61 -6.47 -21.30
N LEU A 227 -16.76 -5.54 -22.24
CA LEU A 227 -16.23 -4.17 -22.12
C LEU A 227 -16.84 -3.44 -20.93
N THR A 228 -18.13 -3.63 -20.65
CA THR A 228 -18.80 -3.02 -19.49
C THR A 228 -18.19 -3.56 -18.19
N LEU A 229 -17.95 -4.86 -18.11
CA LEU A 229 -17.36 -5.49 -16.93
C LEU A 229 -15.90 -5.05 -16.72
N LEU A 230 -15.11 -4.98 -17.80
CA LEU A 230 -13.73 -4.47 -17.75
C LEU A 230 -13.66 -2.99 -17.39
N ARG A 231 -14.60 -2.17 -17.87
CA ARG A 231 -14.70 -0.74 -17.54
C ARG A 231 -15.07 -0.52 -16.09
N TYR A 232 -15.96 -1.35 -15.57
CA TYR A 232 -16.30 -1.34 -14.16
C TYR A 232 -15.08 -1.75 -13.32
N ALA A 233 -14.42 -2.84 -13.72
CA ALA A 233 -13.24 -3.36 -13.05
C ALA A 233 -12.09 -2.35 -13.00
N SER A 234 -11.77 -1.70 -14.13
CA SER A 234 -10.68 -0.73 -14.20
C SER A 234 -10.97 0.55 -13.44
N ARG A 235 -12.18 1.14 -13.60
CA ARG A 235 -12.53 2.38 -12.90
C ARG A 235 -12.66 2.19 -11.40
N HIS A 236 -13.38 1.16 -10.97
CA HIS A 236 -13.55 0.90 -9.55
C HIS A 236 -12.27 0.36 -8.92
N GLY A 237 -11.50 -0.44 -9.66
CA GLY A 237 -10.16 -0.87 -9.25
C GLY A 237 -9.22 0.31 -9.08
N LEU A 238 -9.25 1.31 -9.97
CA LEU A 238 -8.46 2.54 -9.85
C LEU A 238 -8.86 3.36 -8.62
N GLU A 239 -10.16 3.50 -8.36
CA GLU A 239 -10.67 4.18 -7.15
C GLU A 239 -10.19 3.49 -5.88
N LEU A 240 -10.34 2.17 -5.80
CA LEU A 240 -9.86 1.35 -4.69
C LEU A 240 -8.33 1.43 -4.53
N ALA A 241 -7.58 1.42 -5.64
CA ALA A 241 -6.13 1.52 -5.63
C ALA A 241 -5.64 2.91 -5.18
N VAL A 242 -6.32 3.98 -5.58
CA VAL A 242 -6.03 5.35 -5.10
C VAL A 242 -6.33 5.46 -3.60
N SER A 243 -7.46 4.91 -3.14
CA SER A 243 -7.78 4.87 -1.71
C SER A 243 -6.75 4.09 -0.91
N LEU A 244 -6.38 2.90 -1.40
CA LEU A 244 -5.34 2.05 -0.80
C LEU A 244 -4.00 2.79 -0.72
N PHE A 245 -3.56 3.38 -1.83
CA PHE A 245 -2.33 4.17 -1.89
C PHE A 245 -2.37 5.33 -0.91
N GLY A 246 -3.49 6.05 -0.80
CA GLY A 246 -3.69 7.11 0.18
C GLY A 246 -3.52 6.62 1.62
N ASN A 247 -4.15 5.49 1.98
CA ASN A 247 -4.01 4.89 3.31
C ASN A 247 -2.56 4.50 3.60
N ILE A 248 -1.89 3.85 2.64
CA ILE A 248 -0.50 3.42 2.79
C ILE A 248 0.44 4.61 2.89
N LEU A 249 0.22 5.67 2.10
CA LEU A 249 0.99 6.90 2.18
C LEU A 249 0.84 7.54 3.58
N ILE A 250 -0.37 7.58 4.12
CA ILE A 250 -0.57 8.10 5.47
C ILE A 250 0.15 7.24 6.51
N ILE A 251 -0.02 5.92 6.46
CA ILE A 251 0.46 5.00 7.50
C ILE A 251 1.97 4.76 7.44
N PHE A 252 2.54 4.58 6.25
CA PHE A 252 3.93 4.18 6.06
C PHE A 252 4.85 5.33 5.59
N LEU A 253 4.31 6.52 5.29
CA LEU A 253 5.11 7.71 4.98
C LEU A 253 4.82 8.86 5.95
N ILE A 254 3.61 9.41 5.97
CA ILE A 254 3.30 10.63 6.75
C ILE A 254 3.45 10.40 8.24
N LEU A 255 2.81 9.36 8.79
CA LEU A 255 2.86 9.09 10.23
C LEU A 255 4.28 8.80 10.74
N PRO A 256 5.14 8.04 10.02
CA PRO A 256 6.52 7.85 10.42
C PRO A 256 7.32 9.15 10.48
N PHE A 257 7.10 10.06 9.51
CA PHE A 257 7.69 11.41 9.58
C PHE A 257 7.15 12.22 10.75
N ALA A 258 5.85 12.12 11.04
CA ALA A 258 5.24 12.77 12.20
C ALA A 258 5.82 12.23 13.52
N TYR A 259 6.03 10.92 13.63
CA TYR A 259 6.69 10.27 14.76
C TYR A 259 8.11 10.82 14.96
N LEU A 260 8.92 10.86 13.90
CA LEU A 260 10.27 11.43 13.95
C LEU A 260 10.26 12.91 14.34
N TYR A 261 9.29 13.67 13.84
CA TYR A 261 9.14 15.09 14.17
C TYR A 261 8.81 15.31 15.65
N VAL A 262 7.82 14.59 16.19
CA VAL A 262 7.42 14.67 17.60
C VAL A 262 8.59 14.26 18.50
N ILE A 263 9.31 13.20 18.15
CA ILE A 263 10.51 12.79 18.86
C ILE A 263 11.58 13.86 18.79
N GLY A 264 11.83 14.45 17.63
CA GLY A 264 12.80 15.52 17.46
C GLY A 264 12.51 16.71 18.37
N LEU A 265 11.23 17.09 18.50
CA LEU A 265 10.80 18.13 19.44
C LEU A 265 11.02 17.72 20.90
N ALA A 266 10.66 16.49 21.27
CA ALA A 266 10.86 15.97 22.61
C ALA A 266 12.35 15.95 22.99
N LEU A 267 13.22 15.49 22.09
CA LEU A 267 14.67 15.46 22.28
C LEU A 267 15.26 16.86 22.40
N LYS A 268 14.84 17.82 21.56
CA LYS A 268 15.27 19.23 21.68
C LYS A 268 14.97 19.80 23.05
N ARG A 269 13.74 19.59 23.54
CA ARG A 269 13.32 20.06 24.87
C ARG A 269 14.08 19.35 26.00
N LEU A 270 14.34 18.06 25.85
CA LEU A 270 14.98 17.24 26.89
C LEU A 270 16.50 17.45 26.98
N PHE A 271 17.16 17.69 25.85
CA PHE A 271 18.61 17.87 25.78
C PHE A 271 19.04 19.34 25.80
N GLY A 272 18.09 20.28 25.77
CA GLY A 272 18.38 21.71 25.83
C GLY A 272 19.31 22.15 24.71
N TYR A 273 19.14 21.59 23.50
CA TYR A 273 19.99 21.95 22.36
C TYR A 273 19.99 23.47 22.20
N PRO A 274 21.17 24.14 22.30
CA PRO A 274 21.26 25.53 21.94
C PRO A 274 20.97 25.62 20.44
N PRO A 275 20.30 26.68 20.01
CA PRO A 275 19.33 26.54 18.97
C PRO A 275 20.00 27.07 17.70
N ALA A 276 20.59 26.17 16.92
CA ALA A 276 20.91 26.49 15.52
C ALA A 276 19.63 26.96 14.78
N LEU A 277 18.46 26.50 15.23
CA LEU A 277 17.16 27.02 14.83
C LEU A 277 16.85 28.43 15.34
N ASN A 278 17.34 28.87 16.50
CA ASN A 278 17.18 30.27 16.94
C ASN A 278 18.18 31.18 16.23
N GLU A 279 19.31 30.67 15.76
CA GLU A 279 20.15 31.41 14.79
C GLU A 279 19.44 31.53 13.44
N PHE A 280 18.82 30.47 12.93
CA PHE A 280 17.98 30.54 11.74
C PHE A 280 16.77 31.47 11.92
N ASP A 281 16.08 31.42 13.06
CA ASP A 281 14.96 32.32 13.37
C ASP A 281 15.44 33.76 13.52
N LYS A 282 16.63 34.00 14.09
CA LYS A 282 17.28 35.32 14.11
C LYS A 282 17.62 35.81 12.71
N ILE A 283 18.16 34.95 11.85
CA ILE A 283 18.47 35.26 10.45
C ILE A 283 17.19 35.57 9.67
N ILE A 284 16.11 34.81 9.88
CA ILE A 284 14.79 35.07 9.28
C ILE A 284 14.19 36.38 9.79
N LEU A 285 14.33 36.69 11.09
CA LEU A 285 13.90 37.97 11.68
C LEU A 285 14.69 39.15 11.12
N GLN A 286 16.01 38.99 10.97
CA GLN A 286 16.88 39.99 10.35
C GLN A 286 16.52 40.21 8.87
N LEU A 287 16.33 39.13 8.09
CA LEU A 287 15.88 39.22 6.70
C LEU A 287 14.51 39.89 6.57
N LYS A 288 13.55 39.57 7.46
CA LYS A 288 12.23 40.25 7.49
C LYS A 288 12.32 41.73 7.83
N SER A 289 13.32 42.14 8.61
CA SER A 289 13.55 43.56 8.93
C SER A 289 14.27 44.33 7.81
N LEU A 290 14.95 43.61 6.91
CA LEU A 290 15.65 44.17 5.75
C LEU A 290 14.77 44.28 4.50
N VAL A 291 13.64 43.59 4.45
CA VAL A 291 12.62 43.81 3.41
C VAL A 291 11.81 45.04 3.83
N PRO A 292 11.93 46.18 3.12
CA PRO A 292 11.13 47.36 3.44
C PRO A 292 9.67 46.95 3.33
N LYS A 293 8.85 47.29 4.34
CA LYS A 293 7.40 47.28 4.16
C LYS A 293 7.10 48.18 2.97
N SER A 294 6.82 47.58 1.82
CA SER A 294 6.20 48.27 0.70
C SER A 294 4.97 48.95 1.28
N ASN A 295 5.04 50.27 1.37
CA ASN A 295 3.92 51.08 1.79
C ASN A 295 2.83 50.85 0.74
N SER A 296 1.88 49.96 1.04
CA SER A 296 0.58 49.95 0.36
C SER A 296 -0.16 51.20 0.84
N THR A 297 0.24 52.34 0.29
CA THR A 297 -0.57 53.53 0.26
C THR A 297 -1.70 53.29 -0.72
N LYS A 298 -2.90 53.68 -0.28
CA LYS A 298 -4.20 53.68 -0.97
C LYS A 298 -4.12 53.98 -2.46
#